data_AF-A0A674N0B2-F1
#
_entry.id   AF-A0A674N0B2-F1
#
_cell.length_a   1.000
_cell.length_b   1.000
_cell.length_c   1.000
_cell.angle_alpha   90.00
_cell.angle_beta   90.00
_cell.angle_gamma   90.00
#
_symmetry.space_group_name_H-M   'P 1'
#
loop_
_entity.id
_entity.type
_entity.pdbx_description
1 polymer ?
#
loop_
_entity_poly.entity_id
_entity_poly.type
_entity_poly.pdbx_seq_one_letter_code
_entity_poly.pdbx_strand_id
1 'polypeptide(L)'
;EPKQRGFRFRYECEGPSHGGLPGASSEKNRRTYPTVKISNYVGHARVEVQLVTHTDPLASTRTAWWAVHCTENGTCMVDVGPNDLTASFSNLGILHVTKKSASHDRRQPINTQHLRSTESSILKEAKELGKVMDLNIVRLKFTAYLQDSNGGFTRALKPVVSNAIYDSKSPNASNLKISRMDKTCGTVLGGDEIFLLCDKVQKDDIEIRFYEEDEGGWEAFGDFSPTDVHKQYAIVFKTPPYHSAEIERPVTVFLQLKRKKAGDSSDPKQFTLHPSVQGKPRPF
;
A
#
# COMPACT_ATOMS: atom_id res chain seq x y z
N GLU A 1 4.96 2.46 -12.80
CA GLU A 1 4.85 2.29 -11.33
C GLU A 1 3.73 1.32 -10.92
N PRO A 2 3.96 0.48 -9.88
CA PRO A 2 2.94 -0.32 -9.22
C PRO A 2 2.03 0.53 -8.33
N LYS A 3 0.83 0.02 -8.05
CA LYS A 3 -0.06 0.61 -7.04
C LYS A 3 0.55 0.42 -5.65
N GLN A 4 0.74 1.53 -4.92
CA GLN A 4 1.44 1.49 -3.63
C GLN A 4 0.59 0.83 -2.52
N ARG A 5 -0.72 1.08 -2.47
CA ARG A 5 -1.61 0.54 -1.42
C ARG A 5 -2.82 -0.21 -1.97
N GLY A 6 -3.40 -1.08 -1.13
CA GLY A 6 -4.61 -1.84 -1.46
C GLY A 6 -4.36 -3.18 -2.15
N PHE A 7 -3.10 -3.53 -2.46
CA PHE A 7 -2.74 -4.88 -2.89
C PHE A 7 -2.49 -5.77 -1.67
N ARG A 8 -2.94 -7.03 -1.71
CA ARG A 8 -2.79 -7.98 -0.59
C ARG A 8 -1.67 -8.96 -0.89
N PHE A 9 -0.72 -9.07 0.01
CA PHE A 9 0.27 -10.15 -0.06
C PHE A 9 -0.36 -11.45 0.41
N ARG A 10 0.02 -12.57 -0.21
CA ARG A 10 -0.68 -13.85 -0.06
C ARG A 10 0.25 -14.90 0.51
N TYR A 11 -0.24 -15.68 1.47
CA TYR A 11 0.47 -16.88 1.88
C TYR A 11 0.31 -17.98 0.83
N GLU A 12 1.28 -18.89 0.77
CA GLU A 12 1.25 -20.05 -0.14
C GLU A 12 -0.03 -20.89 0.03
N CYS A 13 -0.48 -21.06 1.28
CA CYS A 13 -1.70 -21.79 1.60
C CYS A 13 -2.99 -21.13 1.09
N GLU A 14 -2.96 -19.88 0.63
CA GLU A 14 -4.11 -19.21 0.00
C GLU A 14 -4.30 -19.57 -1.48
N GLY A 15 -3.35 -20.29 -2.07
CA GLY A 15 -3.36 -20.67 -3.48
C GLY A 15 -2.90 -19.57 -4.46
N PRO A 16 -2.70 -19.92 -5.74
CA PRO A 16 -1.89 -19.13 -6.68
C PRO A 16 -2.58 -17.91 -7.32
N SER A 17 -3.92 -17.84 -7.37
CA SER A 17 -4.61 -16.89 -8.26
C SER A 17 -5.60 -15.95 -7.55
N HIS A 18 -5.08 -14.90 -6.91
CA HIS A 18 -5.89 -13.79 -6.37
C HIS A 18 -5.85 -12.50 -7.23
N GLY A 19 -5.30 -12.60 -8.44
CA GLY A 19 -5.08 -11.47 -9.35
C GLY A 19 -3.70 -10.81 -9.19
N GLY A 20 -3.20 -10.21 -10.27
CA GLY A 20 -1.88 -9.58 -10.29
C GLY A 20 -1.86 -8.16 -9.71
N LEU A 21 -0.67 -7.72 -9.32
CA LEU A 21 -0.38 -6.38 -8.81
C LEU A 21 -0.79 -5.32 -9.84
N PRO A 22 -1.76 -4.44 -9.53
CA PRO A 22 -2.17 -3.38 -10.45
C PRO A 22 -1.10 -2.28 -10.55
N GLY A 23 -1.15 -1.54 -11.66
CA GLY A 23 -0.41 -0.30 -11.86
C GLY A 23 -1.01 0.85 -11.04
N ALA A 24 -0.21 1.90 -10.80
CA ALA A 24 -0.63 3.06 -10.02
C ALA A 24 -1.86 3.78 -10.62
N SER A 25 -1.99 3.79 -11.95
CA SER A 25 -3.10 4.38 -12.70
C SER A 25 -4.24 3.39 -13.00
N SER A 26 -4.25 2.22 -12.37
CA SER A 26 -5.24 1.18 -12.68
C SER A 26 -6.60 1.53 -12.06
N GLU A 27 -7.63 1.53 -12.90
CA GLU A 27 -9.01 1.81 -12.53
C GLU A 27 -9.90 0.57 -12.76
N LYS A 28 -11.14 0.59 -12.26
CA LYS A 28 -12.09 -0.54 -12.34
C LYS A 28 -12.32 -1.01 -13.78
N ASN A 29 -12.46 -0.06 -14.70
CA ASN A 29 -12.79 -0.32 -16.11
C ASN A 29 -11.56 -0.27 -17.04
N ARG A 30 -10.40 0.15 -16.53
CA ARG A 30 -9.15 0.27 -17.29
C ARG A 30 -8.00 -0.23 -16.43
N ARG A 31 -7.75 -1.53 -16.49
CA ARG A 31 -6.67 -2.16 -15.73
C ARG A 31 -5.32 -1.82 -16.36
N THR A 32 -4.41 -1.32 -15.54
CA THR A 32 -3.02 -1.09 -15.91
C THR A 32 -2.12 -1.89 -14.98
N TYR A 33 -0.87 -2.09 -15.36
CA TYR A 33 0.08 -2.94 -14.65
C TYR A 33 1.46 -2.28 -14.56
N PRO A 34 2.32 -2.72 -13.62
CA PRO A 34 3.71 -2.31 -13.60
C PRO A 34 4.35 -2.58 -14.96
N THR A 35 4.83 -1.51 -15.59
CA THR A 35 5.37 -1.54 -16.96
C THR A 35 6.68 -0.77 -16.99
N VAL A 36 7.67 -1.31 -17.69
CA VAL A 36 8.97 -0.68 -17.91
C VAL A 36 9.30 -0.66 -19.40
N LYS A 37 10.03 0.36 -19.84
CA LYS A 37 10.44 0.53 -21.24
C LYS A 37 11.94 0.74 -21.33
N ILE A 38 12.59 -0.06 -22.17
CA ILE A 38 14.01 0.13 -22.49
C ILE A 38 14.09 1.21 -23.57
N SER A 39 14.87 2.25 -23.31
CA SER A 39 15.08 3.37 -24.24
C SER A 39 16.48 3.30 -24.85
N ASN A 40 16.65 3.90 -26.04
CA ASN A 40 17.93 3.99 -26.74
C ASN A 40 18.58 2.63 -27.08
N TYR A 41 17.76 1.62 -27.33
CA TYR A 41 18.20 0.30 -27.77
C TYR A 41 17.26 -0.21 -28.87
N VAL A 42 17.79 -1.01 -29.80
CA VAL A 42 17.04 -1.74 -30.82
C VAL A 42 17.58 -3.16 -30.83
N GLY A 43 16.70 -4.15 -30.71
CA GLY A 43 17.07 -5.55 -30.59
C GLY A 43 16.23 -6.28 -29.55
N HIS A 44 16.63 -7.49 -29.18
CA HIS A 44 15.97 -8.26 -28.14
C HIS A 44 16.55 -7.95 -26.76
N ALA A 45 15.68 -7.91 -25.75
CA ALA A 45 16.08 -7.78 -24.37
C ALA A 45 15.21 -8.66 -23.46
N ARG A 46 15.78 -9.06 -22.32
CA ARG A 46 15.09 -9.77 -21.25
C ARG A 46 15.01 -8.89 -20.03
N VAL A 47 13.82 -8.72 -19.47
CA VAL A 47 13.59 -7.93 -18.25
C VAL A 47 13.26 -8.86 -17.10
N GLU A 48 14.08 -8.85 -16.05
CA GLU A 48 13.87 -9.56 -14.79
C GLU A 48 13.25 -8.63 -13.75
N VAL A 49 12.29 -9.14 -12.99
CA VAL A 49 11.73 -8.50 -11.80
C VAL A 49 12.11 -9.29 -10.54
N GLN A 50 12.65 -8.57 -9.57
CA GLN A 50 12.88 -9.07 -8.22
C GLN A 50 12.17 -8.13 -7.25
N LEU A 51 11.76 -8.60 -6.07
CA LEU A 51 11.42 -7.65 -5.01
C LEU A 51 12.72 -7.15 -4.38
N VAL A 52 12.67 -6.13 -3.53
CA VAL A 52 13.76 -5.68 -2.67
C VAL A 52 13.17 -5.09 -1.39
N THR A 53 13.99 -4.97 -0.35
CA THR A 53 13.62 -4.24 0.88
C THR A 53 13.30 -2.78 0.57
N HIS A 54 12.49 -2.15 1.42
CA HIS A 54 12.17 -0.73 1.26
C HIS A 54 13.29 0.20 1.77
N THR A 55 14.13 -0.28 2.70
CA THR A 55 15.29 0.42 3.27
C THR A 55 16.58 0.17 2.50
N ASP A 56 17.49 1.13 2.57
CA ASP A 56 18.85 1.05 2.03
C ASP A 56 19.84 0.45 3.07
N PRO A 57 20.86 -0.36 2.69
CA PRO A 57 21.13 -0.91 1.36
C PRO A 57 19.94 -1.74 0.85
N LEU A 58 19.56 -1.53 -0.41
CA LEU A 58 18.56 -2.35 -1.11
C LEU A 58 19.05 -3.80 -1.23
N ALA A 59 18.95 -4.55 -0.14
CA ALA A 59 19.39 -5.91 -0.08
C ALA A 59 18.54 -6.75 -1.04
N SER A 60 19.19 -7.31 -2.05
CA SER A 60 18.58 -8.30 -2.93
C SER A 60 18.13 -9.47 -2.06
N THR A 61 16.82 -9.78 -2.01
CA THR A 61 16.41 -10.98 -1.27
C THR A 61 16.62 -12.24 -2.09
N ARG A 62 17.88 -12.63 -2.19
CA ARG A 62 18.19 -14.05 -2.30
C ARG A 62 17.84 -14.80 -1.00
N THR A 63 17.10 -14.17 -0.09
CA THR A 63 16.71 -14.63 1.23
C THR A 63 15.20 -14.89 1.19
N ALA A 64 14.80 -16.13 1.46
CA ALA A 64 13.48 -16.73 1.29
C ALA A 64 12.31 -16.09 2.10
N TRP A 65 12.14 -14.77 2.06
CA TRP A 65 11.14 -14.03 2.83
C TRP A 65 10.03 -13.45 1.95
N TRP A 66 10.30 -13.29 0.65
CA TRP A 66 9.30 -13.03 -0.37
C TRP A 66 9.68 -13.78 -1.65
N ALA A 67 8.68 -14.11 -2.45
CA ALA A 67 8.87 -14.55 -3.82
C ALA A 67 7.89 -13.74 -4.67
N VAL A 68 8.37 -13.23 -5.80
CA VAL A 68 7.44 -12.77 -6.82
C VAL A 68 6.86 -14.03 -7.45
N HIS A 69 5.55 -14.20 -7.34
CA HIS A 69 4.89 -15.28 -8.05
C HIS A 69 4.63 -14.80 -9.47
N CYS A 70 5.50 -15.18 -10.40
CA CYS A 70 5.24 -15.08 -11.84
C CYS A 70 5.27 -16.48 -12.41
N THR A 71 4.12 -16.94 -12.90
CA THR A 71 3.97 -18.22 -13.61
C THR A 71 4.48 -19.45 -12.82
N GLU A 72 4.24 -20.64 -13.35
CA GLU A 72 4.43 -21.93 -12.64
C GLU A 72 5.88 -22.21 -12.20
N ASN A 73 6.87 -21.47 -12.71
CA ASN A 73 8.31 -21.74 -12.50
C ASN A 73 9.04 -20.70 -11.62
N GLY A 74 8.32 -19.79 -10.95
CA GLY A 74 8.90 -18.88 -9.95
C GLY A 74 9.92 -17.84 -10.48
N THR A 75 10.03 -17.67 -11.80
CA THR A 75 10.97 -16.73 -12.43
C THR A 75 10.21 -15.61 -13.14
N CYS A 76 10.45 -14.36 -12.73
CA CYS A 76 9.75 -13.18 -13.24
C CYS A 76 10.53 -12.50 -14.36
N MET A 77 10.76 -13.23 -15.45
CA MET A 77 11.45 -12.72 -16.63
C MET A 77 10.50 -12.59 -17.81
N VAL A 78 10.61 -11.50 -18.56
CA VAL A 78 9.84 -11.23 -19.79
C VAL A 78 10.81 -10.82 -20.90
N ASP A 79 10.67 -11.45 -22.06
CA ASP A 79 11.44 -11.10 -23.26
C ASP A 79 10.66 -10.07 -24.09
N VAL A 80 11.37 -9.04 -24.58
CA VAL A 80 10.82 -7.94 -25.37
C VAL A 80 11.70 -7.65 -26.58
N GLY A 81 11.16 -6.90 -27.55
CA GLY A 81 11.80 -6.58 -28.82
C GLY A 81 11.37 -7.47 -30.00
N PRO A 82 11.85 -7.17 -31.22
CA PRO A 82 12.77 -6.09 -31.54
C PRO A 82 12.09 -4.71 -31.69
N ASN A 83 10.78 -4.69 -31.97
CA ASN A 83 10.04 -3.46 -32.28
C ASN A 83 9.45 -2.76 -31.05
N ASP A 84 8.98 -3.54 -30.07
CA ASP A 84 8.46 -3.03 -28.81
C ASP A 84 9.31 -3.52 -27.64
N LEU A 85 9.99 -2.58 -26.99
CA LEU A 85 10.87 -2.81 -25.85
C LEU A 85 10.17 -2.47 -24.52
N THR A 86 8.85 -2.67 -24.50
CA THR A 86 7.99 -2.42 -23.34
C THR A 86 7.61 -3.74 -22.67
N ALA A 87 8.06 -3.95 -21.43
CA ALA A 87 7.70 -5.11 -20.62
C ALA A 87 6.61 -4.73 -19.62
N SER A 88 5.46 -5.39 -19.70
CA SER A 88 4.34 -5.24 -18.76
C SER A 88 4.14 -6.53 -17.97
N PHE A 89 3.90 -6.40 -16.67
CA PHE A 89 3.80 -7.53 -15.75
C PHE A 89 2.40 -7.62 -15.13
N SER A 90 1.47 -8.26 -15.82
CA SER A 90 0.05 -8.27 -15.43
C SER A 90 -0.33 -9.29 -14.35
N ASN A 91 0.51 -10.31 -14.15
CA ASN A 91 0.24 -11.44 -13.26
C ASN A 91 1.23 -11.52 -12.09
N LEU A 92 1.73 -10.37 -11.62
CA LEU A 92 2.64 -10.33 -10.47
C LEU A 92 1.89 -10.59 -9.16
N GLY A 93 2.16 -11.73 -8.52
CA GLY A 93 1.80 -11.97 -7.12
C GLY A 93 2.95 -11.61 -6.17
N ILE A 94 2.62 -11.24 -4.93
CA ILE A 94 3.60 -11.11 -3.85
C ILE A 94 3.29 -12.20 -2.82
N LEU A 95 4.19 -13.17 -2.71
CA LEU A 95 4.11 -14.23 -1.72
C LEU A 95 4.63 -13.72 -0.37
N HIS A 96 3.78 -13.79 0.65
CA HIS A 96 4.12 -13.46 2.02
C HIS A 96 4.63 -14.72 2.74
N VAL A 97 5.93 -14.76 3.04
CA VAL A 97 6.52 -15.90 3.75
C VAL A 97 6.45 -15.65 5.25
N THR A 98 5.99 -16.64 6.01
CA THR A 98 5.96 -16.54 7.47
C THR A 98 7.36 -16.65 8.06
N LYS A 99 7.58 -16.00 9.21
CA LYS A 99 8.87 -16.07 9.93
C LYS A 99 9.32 -17.50 10.28
N LYS A 100 8.38 -18.46 10.34
CA LYS A 100 8.61 -19.89 10.60
C LYS A 100 8.96 -20.71 9.35
N SER A 101 8.46 -20.34 8.16
CA SER A 101 8.70 -21.08 6.91
C SER A 101 10.03 -20.71 6.25
N ALA A 102 10.50 -19.47 6.43
CA ALA A 102 11.82 -19.05 5.98
C ALA A 102 12.99 -19.86 6.60
N SER A 103 12.77 -20.53 7.74
CA SER A 103 13.73 -21.48 8.31
C SER A 103 13.68 -22.89 7.70
N HIS A 104 12.56 -23.28 7.09
CA HIS A 104 12.36 -24.65 6.58
C HIS A 104 12.72 -24.78 5.10
N ASP A 105 12.47 -23.74 4.30
CA ASP A 105 12.74 -23.73 2.85
C ASP A 105 14.25 -23.65 2.49
N ARG A 106 15.11 -23.68 3.51
CA ARG A 106 16.59 -23.70 3.41
C ARG A 106 17.18 -25.09 3.18
N ARG A 107 16.36 -26.14 3.08
CA ARG A 107 16.81 -27.55 2.97
C ARG A 107 16.68 -28.13 1.56
N GLN A 108 16.89 -27.34 0.51
CA GLN A 108 17.18 -27.89 -0.82
C GLN A 108 18.66 -28.28 -0.86
N PRO A 109 19.03 -29.56 -1.02
CA PRO A 109 20.42 -29.99 -1.02
C PRO A 109 21.03 -29.74 -2.40
N ILE A 110 21.65 -28.57 -2.60
CA ILE A 110 22.54 -28.37 -3.75
C ILE A 110 23.89 -28.99 -3.39
N ASN A 111 24.13 -30.18 -3.94
CA ASN A 111 25.33 -30.97 -3.75
C ASN A 111 26.54 -30.32 -4.45
N THR A 112 27.23 -29.40 -3.79
CA THR A 112 28.60 -28.98 -4.15
C THR A 112 29.35 -28.50 -2.91
N GLN A 113 30.35 -29.26 -2.47
CA GLN A 113 31.13 -29.08 -1.23
C GLN A 113 31.93 -27.77 -1.11
N HIS A 114 31.90 -26.87 -2.10
CA HIS A 114 32.73 -25.66 -2.15
C HIS A 114 32.07 -24.35 -1.65
N LEU A 115 30.78 -24.35 -1.28
CA LEU A 115 30.03 -23.14 -0.89
C LEU A 115 29.75 -22.95 0.61
N ARG A 116 30.30 -23.77 1.50
CA ARG A 116 29.94 -23.75 2.94
C ARG A 116 30.41 -22.51 3.72
N SER A 117 31.43 -21.79 3.25
CA SER A 117 31.91 -20.55 3.90
C SER A 117 31.03 -19.35 3.59
N THR A 118 30.46 -19.26 2.38
CA THR A 118 29.56 -18.19 1.94
C THR A 118 28.17 -18.32 2.57
N GLU A 119 27.70 -19.55 2.80
CA GLU A 119 26.40 -19.84 3.43
C GLU A 119 26.27 -19.27 4.85
N SER A 120 27.34 -19.32 5.65
CA SER A 120 27.35 -18.79 7.03
C SER A 120 27.15 -17.27 7.08
N SER A 121 27.80 -16.56 6.15
CA SER A 121 27.68 -15.10 6.00
C SER A 121 26.28 -14.71 5.55
N ILE A 122 25.74 -15.41 4.55
CA ILE A 122 24.36 -15.22 4.04
C ILE A 122 23.32 -15.53 5.12
N LEU A 123 23.57 -16.54 5.96
CA LEU A 123 22.67 -16.90 7.07
C LEU A 123 22.62 -15.82 8.16
N LYS A 124 23.78 -15.24 8.51
CA LYS A 124 23.87 -14.14 9.47
C LYS A 124 23.22 -12.89 8.91
N GLU A 125 23.53 -12.53 7.68
CA GLU A 125 22.93 -11.38 6.99
C GLU A 125 21.41 -11.53 6.90
N ALA A 126 20.89 -12.70 6.52
CA ALA A 126 19.45 -12.97 6.48
C ALA A 126 18.78 -12.91 7.87
N LYS A 127 19.50 -13.28 8.94
CA LYS A 127 18.99 -13.23 10.33
C LYS A 127 18.95 -11.79 10.85
N GLU A 128 19.96 -10.99 10.54
CA GLU A 128 19.97 -9.57 10.90
C GLU A 128 18.96 -8.79 10.04
N LEU A 129 18.86 -9.08 8.73
CA LEU A 129 17.78 -8.56 7.89
C LEU A 129 16.41 -8.92 8.47
N GLY A 130 16.18 -10.16 8.88
CA GLY A 130 14.90 -10.60 9.46
C GLY A 130 14.52 -9.94 10.80
N LYS A 131 15.43 -9.19 11.44
CA LYS A 131 15.13 -8.35 12.62
C LYS A 131 14.71 -6.94 12.24
N VAL A 132 15.18 -6.43 11.10
CA VAL A 132 15.01 -5.03 10.67
C VAL A 132 14.01 -4.91 9.51
N MET A 133 13.76 -6.00 8.79
CA MET A 133 12.93 -6.03 7.59
C MET A 133 11.45 -5.93 7.94
N ASP A 134 10.82 -4.88 7.45
CA ASP A 134 9.36 -4.78 7.46
C ASP A 134 8.78 -5.68 6.36
N LEU A 135 8.21 -6.82 6.78
CA LEU A 135 7.60 -7.80 5.88
C LEU A 135 6.33 -7.27 5.18
N ASN A 136 5.82 -6.12 5.61
CA ASN A 136 4.62 -5.51 5.07
C ASN A 136 4.91 -4.49 3.95
N ILE A 137 6.19 -4.23 3.63
CA ILE A 137 6.58 -3.23 2.65
C ILE A 137 7.69 -3.78 1.74
N VAL A 138 7.46 -3.74 0.44
CA VAL A 138 8.42 -4.22 -0.58
C VAL A 138 8.52 -3.22 -1.73
N ARG A 139 9.58 -3.31 -2.53
CA ARG A 139 9.72 -2.57 -3.80
C ARG A 139 10.04 -3.56 -4.93
N LEU A 140 9.73 -3.22 -6.17
CA LEU A 140 10.14 -4.00 -7.35
C LEU A 140 11.46 -3.44 -7.89
N LYS A 141 12.42 -4.32 -8.17
CA LYS A 141 13.66 -4.00 -8.88
C LYS A 141 13.60 -4.66 -10.25
N PHE A 142 13.71 -3.84 -11.30
CA PHE A 142 13.73 -4.26 -12.68
C PHE A 142 15.19 -4.24 -13.18
N THR A 143 15.66 -5.36 -13.70
CA THR A 143 16.97 -5.48 -14.35
C THR A 143 16.77 -5.92 -15.79
N ALA A 144 17.22 -5.12 -16.75
CA ALA A 144 17.16 -5.49 -18.17
C ALA A 144 18.50 -6.07 -18.62
N TYR A 145 18.46 -7.10 -19.47
CA TYR A 145 19.59 -7.78 -20.04
C TYR A 145 19.48 -7.72 -21.57
N LEU A 146 20.49 -7.15 -22.23
CA LEU A 146 20.55 -7.06 -23.68
C LEU A 146 21.13 -8.33 -24.28
N GLN A 147 20.67 -8.68 -25.48
CA GLN A 147 21.22 -9.81 -26.22
C GLN A 147 22.68 -9.53 -26.66
N ASP A 148 23.55 -10.52 -26.50
CA ASP A 148 24.92 -10.53 -26.98
C ASP A 148 25.05 -11.17 -28.37
N SER A 149 26.26 -11.20 -28.91
CA SER A 149 26.56 -11.78 -30.23
C SER A 149 26.26 -13.27 -30.34
N ASN A 150 26.22 -13.99 -29.22
CA ASN A 150 25.96 -15.42 -29.17
C ASN A 150 24.47 -15.72 -28.94
N GLY A 151 23.63 -14.69 -28.92
CA GLY A 151 22.19 -14.79 -28.69
C GLY A 151 21.79 -14.85 -27.21
N GLY A 152 22.74 -14.77 -26.28
CA GLY A 152 22.50 -14.82 -24.83
C GLY A 152 22.17 -13.45 -24.24
N PHE A 153 21.35 -13.41 -23.19
CA PHE A 153 21.02 -12.17 -22.46
C PHE A 153 22.01 -11.90 -21.32
N THR A 154 23.25 -11.53 -21.65
CA THR A 154 24.35 -11.42 -20.67
C THR A 154 24.67 -9.97 -20.26
N ARG A 155 24.25 -8.99 -21.06
CA ARG A 155 24.60 -7.57 -20.87
C ARG A 155 23.58 -6.86 -19.97
N ALA A 156 23.82 -6.87 -18.66
CA ALA A 156 22.95 -6.22 -17.69
C ALA A 156 23.01 -4.68 -17.78
N LEU A 157 21.84 -4.05 -17.78
CA LEU A 157 21.68 -2.61 -17.62
C LEU A 157 21.56 -2.22 -16.14
N LYS A 158 21.70 -0.93 -15.86
CA LYS A 158 21.50 -0.38 -14.51
C LYS A 158 20.08 -0.71 -14.02
N PRO A 159 19.91 -1.35 -12.86
CA PRO A 159 18.59 -1.69 -12.34
C PRO A 159 17.83 -0.42 -11.92
N VAL A 160 16.51 -0.47 -12.05
CA VAL A 160 15.60 0.59 -11.58
C VAL A 160 14.64 0.03 -10.54
N VAL A 161 14.30 0.83 -9.54
CA VAL A 161 13.50 0.39 -8.39
C VAL A 161 12.22 1.20 -8.32
N SER A 162 11.09 0.51 -8.19
CA SER A 162 9.77 1.12 -8.11
C SER A 162 9.55 1.85 -6.80
N ASN A 163 8.41 2.54 -6.70
CA ASN A 163 7.83 2.94 -5.43
C ASN A 163 7.54 1.75 -4.50
N ALA A 164 7.42 2.04 -3.20
CA ALA A 164 7.04 1.06 -2.19
C ALA A 164 5.61 0.54 -2.39
N ILE A 165 5.44 -0.74 -2.12
CA ILE A 165 4.18 -1.46 -2.15
C ILE A 165 3.93 -1.95 -0.73
N TYR A 166 2.77 -1.61 -0.20
CA TYR A 166 2.36 -1.87 1.16
C TYR A 166 1.29 -2.97 1.18
N ASP A 167 1.46 -3.97 2.05
CA ASP A 167 0.45 -5.00 2.24
C ASP A 167 -0.84 -4.40 2.80
N SER A 168 -1.93 -4.54 2.06
CA SER A 168 -3.26 -4.10 2.49
C SER A 168 -3.79 -4.83 3.72
N LYS A 169 -3.23 -6.00 4.08
CA LYS A 169 -3.54 -6.69 5.35
C LYS A 169 -2.71 -6.19 6.53
N SER A 170 -1.68 -5.39 6.29
CA SER A 170 -0.91 -4.77 7.36
C SER A 170 -1.74 -3.69 8.07
N PRO A 171 -1.79 -3.70 9.42
CA PRO A 171 -2.59 -2.74 10.19
C PRO A 171 -2.24 -1.27 9.92
N ASN A 172 -1.00 -0.99 9.54
CA ASN A 172 -0.48 0.35 9.32
C ASN A 172 -0.55 0.80 7.85
N ALA A 173 -0.97 -0.11 6.97
CA ALA A 173 -0.87 0.08 5.53
C ALA A 173 -2.17 -0.23 4.76
N SER A 174 -3.19 -0.74 5.47
CA SER A 174 -4.56 -0.84 4.98
C SER A 174 -5.08 0.52 4.52
N ASN A 175 -5.83 0.49 3.41
CA ASN A 175 -6.55 1.67 2.95
C ASN A 175 -7.58 2.08 4.01
N LEU A 176 -7.60 3.37 4.35
CA LEU A 176 -8.65 3.92 5.19
C LEU A 176 -9.94 3.99 4.39
N LYS A 177 -11.05 3.60 5.01
CA LYS A 177 -12.36 3.66 4.39
C LYS A 177 -13.44 3.88 5.44
N ILE A 178 -14.29 4.86 5.17
CA ILE A 178 -15.53 5.07 5.92
C ILE A 178 -16.61 4.21 5.26
N SER A 179 -17.15 3.27 6.02
CA SER A 179 -18.21 2.38 5.58
C SER A 179 -19.58 3.06 5.72
N ARG A 180 -19.85 3.62 6.90
CA ARG A 180 -21.13 4.30 7.21
C ARG A 180 -20.96 5.25 8.39
N MET A 181 -21.85 6.23 8.51
CA MET A 181 -22.01 7.09 9.67
C MET A 181 -23.49 7.10 10.07
N ASP A 182 -23.78 7.26 11.36
CA ASP A 182 -25.15 7.40 11.87
C ASP A 182 -25.79 8.75 11.48
N LYS A 183 -24.99 9.82 11.50
CA LYS A 183 -25.37 11.18 11.12
C LYS A 183 -24.44 11.69 10.02
N THR A 184 -25.02 12.41 9.06
CA THR A 184 -24.28 13.09 7.98
C THR A 184 -24.50 14.61 8.00
N CYS A 185 -25.00 15.10 9.13
CA CYS A 185 -25.19 16.51 9.40
C CYS A 185 -25.02 16.81 10.88
N GLY A 186 -24.73 18.07 11.20
CA GLY A 186 -24.54 18.57 12.56
C GLY A 186 -24.70 20.08 12.62
N THR A 187 -24.45 20.65 13.78
CA THR A 187 -24.51 22.11 13.99
C THR A 187 -23.14 22.74 13.79
N VAL A 188 -23.10 24.02 13.39
CA VAL A 188 -21.84 24.79 13.32
C VAL A 188 -21.12 24.96 14.65
N LEU A 189 -21.81 24.75 15.78
CA LEU A 189 -21.21 24.84 17.10
C LEU A 189 -20.32 23.62 17.42
N GLY A 190 -20.43 22.54 16.66
CA GLY A 190 -19.78 21.27 16.96
C GLY A 190 -20.39 20.57 18.18
N GLY A 191 -19.70 19.55 18.67
CA GLY A 191 -20.09 18.79 19.86
C GLY A 191 -21.14 17.69 19.62
N ASP A 192 -21.63 17.52 18.39
CA ASP A 192 -22.56 16.45 18.03
C ASP A 192 -21.82 15.11 18.07
N GLU A 193 -22.31 14.16 18.88
CA GLU A 193 -21.77 12.81 18.93
C GLU A 193 -22.18 12.02 17.67
N ILE A 194 -21.20 11.41 17.01
CA ILE A 194 -21.32 10.65 15.77
C ILE A 194 -20.71 9.26 15.95
N PHE A 195 -21.41 8.26 15.43
CA PHE A 195 -20.95 6.88 15.33
C PHE A 195 -20.49 6.59 13.89
N LEU A 196 -19.19 6.40 13.71
CA LEU A 196 -18.58 6.13 12.41
C LEU A 196 -18.10 4.68 12.33
N LEU A 197 -18.57 3.95 11.33
CA LEU A 197 -18.11 2.60 10.99
C LEU A 197 -17.04 2.67 9.89
N CYS A 198 -15.92 2.00 10.09
CA CYS A 198 -14.77 2.03 9.19
C CYS A 198 -14.11 0.66 9.00
N ASP A 199 -13.26 0.58 7.99
CA ASP A 199 -12.29 -0.51 7.87
C ASP A 199 -11.22 -0.40 8.98
N LYS A 200 -10.39 -1.43 9.14
CA LYS A 200 -9.46 -1.56 10.27
C LYS A 200 -8.53 -0.34 10.43
N VAL A 201 -8.59 0.32 11.59
CA VAL A 201 -7.73 1.44 12.00
C VAL A 201 -6.87 1.12 13.23
N GLN A 202 -5.80 1.90 13.46
CA GLN A 202 -5.04 1.88 14.72
C GLN A 202 -5.47 3.06 15.59
N LYS A 203 -5.89 2.79 16.82
CA LYS A 203 -6.44 3.81 17.74
C LYS A 203 -5.48 4.97 18.04
N ASP A 204 -4.18 4.73 17.99
CA ASP A 204 -3.13 5.71 18.32
C ASP A 204 -2.63 6.48 17.08
N ASP A 205 -3.07 6.10 15.87
CA ASP A 205 -2.60 6.66 14.58
C ASP A 205 -3.78 6.96 13.64
N ILE A 206 -4.88 7.49 14.17
CA ILE A 206 -6.07 7.84 13.41
C ILE A 206 -6.66 9.16 13.91
N GLU A 207 -7.12 9.98 12.99
CA GLU A 207 -7.88 11.21 13.24
C GLU A 207 -9.02 11.33 12.20
N ILE A 208 -10.06 12.11 12.56
CA ILE A 208 -11.19 12.39 11.68
C ILE A 208 -11.09 13.86 11.28
N ARG A 209 -10.77 14.11 10.02
CA ARG A 209 -10.56 15.45 9.47
C ARG A 209 -11.85 15.94 8.82
N PHE A 210 -12.31 17.13 9.22
CA PHE A 210 -13.30 17.92 8.51
C PHE A 210 -12.60 19.04 7.74
N TYR A 211 -13.04 19.31 6.52
CA TYR A 211 -12.46 20.39 5.72
C TYR A 211 -13.38 20.90 4.59
N GLU A 212 -13.02 22.07 4.05
CA GLU A 212 -13.60 22.64 2.83
C GLU A 212 -12.60 22.58 1.67
N GLU A 213 -13.09 22.47 0.44
CA GLU A 213 -12.23 22.37 -0.77
C GLU A 213 -11.69 23.72 -1.27
N ASP A 214 -12.19 24.86 -0.76
CA ASP A 214 -11.87 26.19 -1.28
C ASP A 214 -10.43 26.65 -0.93
N GLU A 215 -9.84 27.55 -1.73
CA GLU A 215 -8.51 28.14 -1.47
C GLU A 215 -8.56 29.04 -0.21
N GLY A 216 -8.09 28.52 0.91
CA GLY A 216 -8.25 29.11 2.25
C GLY A 216 -9.17 28.29 3.17
N GLY A 217 -9.62 27.13 2.70
CA GLY A 217 -10.60 26.26 3.35
C GLY A 217 -10.28 25.90 4.78
N TRP A 218 -11.32 25.91 5.60
CA TRP A 218 -11.25 25.50 6.99
C TRP A 218 -10.85 24.03 7.12
N GLU A 219 -10.06 23.70 8.13
CA GLU A 219 -9.77 22.33 8.56
C GLU A 219 -9.95 22.25 10.08
N ALA A 220 -10.62 21.19 10.54
CA ALA A 220 -10.68 20.85 11.96
C ALA A 220 -10.81 19.35 12.17
N PHE A 221 -10.66 18.90 13.42
CA PHE A 221 -10.61 17.48 13.76
C PHE A 221 -11.72 17.09 14.73
N GLY A 222 -12.36 15.95 14.48
CA GLY A 222 -13.29 15.35 15.41
C GLY A 222 -12.62 15.03 16.75
N ASP A 223 -13.31 15.32 17.84
CA ASP A 223 -12.82 15.10 19.20
C ASP A 223 -13.18 13.70 19.69
N PHE A 224 -12.15 12.90 19.99
CA PHE A 224 -12.27 11.57 20.57
C PHE A 224 -10.93 11.12 21.17
N SER A 225 -11.00 10.14 22.06
CA SER A 225 -9.86 9.50 22.68
C SER A 225 -9.61 8.10 22.11
N PRO A 226 -8.43 7.49 22.32
CA PRO A 226 -8.17 6.12 21.88
C PRO A 226 -9.14 5.07 22.44
N THR A 227 -9.85 5.35 23.54
CA THR A 227 -10.87 4.44 24.10
C THR A 227 -12.18 4.46 23.32
N ASP A 228 -12.44 5.53 22.57
CA ASP A 228 -13.64 5.67 21.73
C ASP A 228 -13.50 4.94 20.38
N VAL A 229 -12.31 4.43 20.09
CA VAL A 229 -12.04 3.55 18.95
C VAL A 229 -12.43 2.11 19.30
N HIS A 230 -13.66 1.75 18.96
CA HIS A 230 -14.23 0.45 19.26
C HIS A 230 -13.68 -0.65 18.34
N LYS A 231 -12.84 -1.52 18.92
CA LYS A 231 -12.32 -2.76 18.30
C LYS A 231 -11.71 -2.55 16.91
N GLN A 232 -11.13 -1.38 16.64
CA GLN A 232 -10.49 -1.00 15.36
C GLN A 232 -11.44 -0.80 14.17
N TYR A 233 -12.77 -0.94 14.34
CA TYR A 233 -13.74 -0.91 13.22
C TYR A 233 -14.84 0.14 13.40
N ALA A 234 -14.87 0.84 14.53
CA ALA A 234 -15.75 1.97 14.74
C ALA A 234 -15.06 3.03 15.58
N ILE A 235 -15.48 4.28 15.40
CA ILE A 235 -15.02 5.43 16.17
C ILE A 235 -16.27 6.21 16.57
N VAL A 236 -16.40 6.48 17.87
CA VAL A 236 -17.35 7.47 18.38
C VAL A 236 -16.59 8.76 18.60
N PHE A 237 -17.08 9.89 18.09
CA PHE A 237 -16.40 11.17 18.20
C PHE A 237 -17.41 12.31 18.24
N LYS A 238 -16.96 13.49 18.64
CA LYS A 238 -17.74 14.73 18.60
C LYS A 238 -17.28 15.62 17.44
N THR A 239 -18.23 16.23 16.74
CA THR A 239 -17.91 17.16 15.64
C THR A 239 -17.09 18.35 16.14
N PRO A 240 -16.09 18.83 15.37
CA PRO A 240 -15.43 20.08 15.69
C PRO A 240 -16.35 21.27 15.45
N PRO A 241 -16.14 22.40 16.16
CA PRO A 241 -16.80 23.66 15.85
C PRO A 241 -16.35 24.17 14.48
N TYR A 242 -17.30 24.66 13.69
CA TYR A 242 -17.03 25.32 12.42
C TYR A 242 -16.43 26.71 12.66
N HIS A 243 -15.63 27.23 11.71
CA HIS A 243 -14.96 28.51 11.90
C HIS A 243 -15.91 29.71 11.99
N SER A 244 -17.11 29.62 11.42
CA SER A 244 -18.16 30.63 11.56
C SER A 244 -19.38 30.07 12.29
N ALA A 245 -19.66 30.58 13.49
CA ALA A 245 -20.86 30.22 14.24
C ALA A 245 -22.15 30.82 13.64
N GLU A 246 -22.01 31.84 12.79
CA GLU A 246 -23.10 32.61 12.20
C GLU A 246 -23.17 32.33 10.69
N ILE A 247 -23.92 31.28 10.32
CA ILE A 247 -24.23 30.95 8.93
C ILE A 247 -25.73 31.11 8.70
N GLU A 248 -26.12 31.66 7.54
CA GLU A 248 -27.54 31.83 7.18
C GLU A 248 -28.13 30.59 6.51
N ARG A 249 -27.29 29.82 5.82
CA ARG A 249 -27.68 28.64 5.04
C ARG A 249 -26.79 27.46 5.41
N PRO A 250 -27.28 26.22 5.31
CA PRO A 250 -26.45 25.04 5.54
C PRO A 250 -25.22 25.04 4.64
N VAL A 251 -24.07 24.67 5.22
CA VAL A 251 -22.78 24.57 4.51
C VAL A 251 -22.41 23.10 4.39
N THR A 252 -22.00 22.67 3.19
CA THR A 252 -21.50 21.30 2.98
C THR A 252 -19.99 21.30 3.09
N VAL A 253 -19.48 20.55 4.05
CA VAL A 253 -18.05 20.27 4.23
C VAL A 253 -17.77 18.81 3.91
N PHE A 254 -16.49 18.44 3.87
CA PHE A 254 -16.05 17.07 3.72
C PHE A 254 -15.48 16.52 5.02
N LEU A 255 -15.72 15.24 5.27
CA LEU A 255 -15.16 14.46 6.35
C LEU A 255 -14.38 13.28 5.78
N GLN A 256 -13.21 12.98 6.34
CA GLN A 256 -12.42 11.80 6.00
C GLN A 256 -11.63 11.27 7.20
N LEU A 257 -11.28 9.99 7.14
CA LEU A 257 -10.29 9.41 8.05
C LEU A 257 -8.89 9.78 7.56
N LYS A 258 -7.96 10.08 8.48
CA LYS A 258 -6.56 10.38 8.18
C LYS A 258 -5.63 9.72 9.19
N ARG A 259 -4.51 9.14 8.74
CA ARG A 259 -3.45 8.64 9.63
C ARG A 259 -2.57 9.78 10.09
N LYS A 260 -2.27 9.86 11.39
CA LYS A 260 -1.47 10.94 11.98
C LYS A 260 -0.03 10.93 11.47
N LYS A 261 0.58 9.75 11.38
CA LYS A 261 2.00 9.59 11.01
C LYS A 261 2.24 9.65 9.51
N ALA A 262 1.45 8.91 8.74
CA ALA A 262 1.66 8.73 7.30
C ALA A 262 0.89 9.75 6.45
N GLY A 263 -0.11 10.43 7.01
CA GLY A 263 -0.95 11.40 6.31
C GLY A 263 -1.95 10.80 5.31
N ASP A 264 -1.89 9.50 5.04
CA ASP A 264 -2.86 8.82 4.17
C ASP A 264 -4.30 9.07 4.64
N SER A 265 -5.20 9.34 3.71
CA SER A 265 -6.61 9.65 3.98
C SER A 265 -7.56 8.70 3.24
N SER A 266 -8.78 8.53 3.76
CA SER A 266 -9.86 7.84 3.04
C SER A 266 -10.46 8.73 1.95
N ASP A 267 -11.28 8.15 1.07
CA ASP A 267 -12.19 8.94 0.24
C ASP A 267 -13.08 9.83 1.14
N PRO A 268 -13.33 11.09 0.76
CA PRO A 268 -14.13 12.00 1.55
C PRO A 268 -15.61 11.65 1.51
N LYS A 269 -16.33 12.03 2.57
CA LYS A 269 -17.78 11.96 2.72
C LYS A 269 -18.31 13.36 2.97
N GLN A 270 -19.40 13.72 2.30
CA GLN A 270 -20.07 15.00 2.56
C GLN A 270 -20.70 14.99 3.96
N PHE A 271 -20.61 16.14 4.63
CA PHE A 271 -21.22 16.40 5.92
C PHE A 271 -21.85 17.80 5.88
N THR A 272 -23.11 17.92 6.29
CA THR A 272 -23.84 19.20 6.22
C THR A 272 -23.89 19.88 7.59
N LEU A 273 -23.37 21.09 7.68
CA LEU A 273 -23.43 21.93 8.88
C LEU A 273 -24.63 22.86 8.79
N HIS A 274 -25.47 22.83 9.83
CA HIS A 274 -26.66 23.66 9.93
C HIS A 274 -26.43 24.86 10.87
N PRO A 275 -27.09 26.01 10.61
CA PRO A 275 -27.10 27.14 11.51
C PRO A 275 -27.53 26.75 12.93
N SER A 276 -26.93 27.40 13.92
CA SER A 276 -27.43 27.39 15.30
C SER A 276 -28.83 28.01 15.33
N VAL A 277 -29.87 27.21 15.61
CA VAL A 277 -31.21 27.74 15.83
C VAL A 277 -31.21 28.45 17.18
N GLN A 278 -31.06 29.78 17.18
CA GLN A 278 -31.28 30.57 18.40
C GLN A 278 -32.74 30.38 18.85
N GLY A 279 -32.93 29.63 19.94
CA GLY A 279 -34.08 29.70 20.84
C GLY A 279 -35.48 29.62 20.21
N LYS A 280 -35.96 28.41 19.93
CA LYS A 280 -37.38 28.10 20.19
C LYS A 280 -37.46 26.84 21.05
N PRO A 281 -38.06 26.89 22.25
CA PRO A 281 -38.27 25.70 23.05
C PRO A 281 -39.16 24.74 22.25
N ARG A 282 -38.79 23.46 22.23
CA ARG A 282 -39.65 22.41 21.68
C ARG A 282 -40.93 22.40 22.53
N PRO A 283 -42.12 22.58 21.96
CA PRO A 283 -43.34 22.35 22.72
C PRO A 283 -43.37 20.88 23.15
N PHE A 284 -43.69 20.67 24.43
CA PHE A 284 -43.90 19.37 25.05
C PHE A 284 -44.98 18.56 24.34
#